data_AF-A0A3S1CSM2-F1
#
_entry.id   AF-A0A3S1CSM2-F1
#
_cell.length_a   1.000
_cell.length_b   1.000
_cell.length_c   1.000
_cell.angle_alpha   90.00
_cell.angle_beta   90.00
_cell.angle_gamma   90.00
#
_symmetry.space_group_name_H-M   'P 1'
#
loop_
_entity.id
_entity.type
_entity.pdbx_description
1 polymer ?
#
loop_
_entity_poly.entity_id
_entity_poly.type
_entity_poly.pdbx_seq_one_letter_code
_entity_poly.pdbx_strand_id
1 'polypeptide(L)'
;ALLLFGIQVLINWRLEWLDAPLRVRVLNYVRGALLIFVMLTVANVIEVFLIGRIPNRVSRFNLQRIFRLVVVVAIVFVAISVLFVNWYAAVVSLGLISLILGFALQMPISSFIAWVYILARAPYRVGDRIRIGDAHGDVIDVSYL
;
A
#
# COMPACT_ATOMS: atom_id res chain seq x y z
N ALA A 1 20.94 6.95 19.13
CA ALA A 1 20.45 8.21 19.72
C ALA A 1 21.40 9.38 19.49
N LEU A 2 22.69 9.29 19.87
CA LEU A 2 23.65 10.40 19.75
C LEU A 2 23.97 10.85 18.32
N LEU A 3 24.09 9.93 17.36
CA LEU A 3 24.32 10.28 15.95
C LEU A 3 23.12 11.02 15.33
N LEU A 4 21.90 10.66 15.75
CA LEU A 4 20.66 11.30 15.27
C LEU A 4 20.52 12.72 15.83
N PHE A 5 20.94 12.94 17.07
CA PHE A 5 21.00 14.27 17.67
C PHE A 5 22.06 15.16 17.00
N GLY A 6 23.24 14.60 16.70
CA GLY A 6 24.31 15.32 15.99
C GLY A 6 23.89 15.77 14.59
N ILE A 7 23.18 14.92 13.85
CA ILE A 7 22.63 15.26 12.53
C ILE A 7 21.58 16.37 12.64
N GLN A 8 20.71 16.31 13.66
CA GLN A 8 19.69 17.34 13.89
C GLN A 8 20.31 18.73 14.17
N VAL A 9 21.36 18.77 14.98
CA VAL A 9 22.06 20.02 15.35
C VAL A 9 22.82 20.59 14.16
N LEU A 10 23.48 19.75 13.36
CA LEU A 10 24.22 20.18 12.17
C LEU A 10 23.29 20.72 11.08
N ILE A 11 22.11 20.12 10.93
CA ILE A 11 21.06 20.60 10.02
C ILE A 11 20.51 21.96 10.51
N ASN A 12 20.28 22.13 11.81
CA ASN A 12 19.76 23.38 12.37
C ASN A 12 20.75 24.54 12.16
N TRP A 13 22.04 24.31 12.37
CA TRP A 13 23.10 25.31 12.21
C TRP A 13 23.26 25.79 10.75
N ARG A 14 23.02 24.91 9.77
CA ARG A 14 23.10 25.26 8.33
C ARG A 14 21.82 25.90 7.78
N LEU A 15 20.67 25.73 8.46
CA LEU A 15 19.36 26.22 8.00
C LEU A 15 18.97 27.60 8.54
N GLU A 16 19.81 28.24 9.36
CA GLU A 16 19.57 29.61 9.85
C GLU A 16 19.52 30.66 8.73
N TRP A 17 20.09 30.34 7.56
CA TRP A 17 20.20 31.20 6.39
C TRP A 17 19.00 31.11 5.43
N LEU A 18 18.00 30.27 5.75
CA LEU A 18 16.81 30.01 4.91
C LEU A 18 15.55 30.67 5.49
N ASP A 19 14.72 31.21 4.61
CA ASP A 19 13.44 31.85 4.95
C ASP A 19 12.57 30.96 5.84
N ALA A 20 11.90 31.59 6.82
CA ALA A 20 11.04 30.91 7.80
C ALA A 20 10.05 29.87 7.22
N PRO A 21 9.34 30.11 6.10
CA PRO A 21 8.42 29.12 5.53
C PRO A 21 9.12 27.89 4.92
N LEU A 22 10.32 28.06 4.36
CA LEU A 22 11.11 26.96 3.80
C LEU A 22 11.70 26.09 4.90
N ARG A 23 12.15 26.70 6.01
CA ARG A 23 12.70 25.99 7.17
C ARG A 23 11.71 24.99 7.77
N VAL A 24 10.44 25.38 7.94
CA VAL A 24 9.41 24.48 8.53
C VAL A 24 9.14 23.26 7.64
N ARG A 25 9.09 23.45 6.32
CA ARG A 25 8.89 22.35 5.36
C ARG A 25 10.08 21.39 5.36
N VAL A 26 11.30 21.91 5.29
CA VAL A 26 12.53 21.10 5.32
C VAL A 26 12.64 20.31 6.63
N LEU A 27 12.34 20.94 7.76
CA LEU A 27 12.36 20.26 9.07
C LEU A 27 11.35 19.11 9.15
N ASN A 28 10.16 19.24 8.57
CA ASN A 28 9.17 18.16 8.55
C ASN A 28 9.64 16.97 7.71
N TYR A 29 10.21 17.22 6.53
CA TYR A 29 10.80 16.15 5.71
C TYR A 29 11.98 15.47 6.40
N VAL A 30 12.86 16.23 7.05
CA VAL A 30 14.01 15.69 7.81
C VAL A 30 13.56 14.83 8.99
N ARG A 31 12.60 15.31 9.80
CA ARG A 31 12.04 14.54 10.92
C ARG A 31 11.39 13.25 10.44
N GLY A 32 10.67 13.32 9.32
CA GLY A 32 10.07 12.14 8.70
C GLY A 32 11.09 11.12 8.22
N ALA A 33 12.12 11.57 7.50
CA ALA A 33 13.21 10.72 7.06
C ALA A 33 13.93 10.07 8.25
N LEU A 34 14.12 10.82 9.33
CA LEU A 34 14.72 10.33 10.58
C LEU A 34 13.85 9.25 11.23
N LEU A 35 12.54 9.45 11.32
CA LEU A 35 11.61 8.45 11.83
C LEU A 35 11.62 7.17 11.00
N ILE A 36 11.63 7.28 9.67
CA ILE A 36 11.72 6.12 8.76
C ILE A 36 13.06 5.39 8.97
N PHE A 37 14.17 6.12 9.11
CA PHE A 37 15.48 5.52 9.38
C PHE A 37 15.51 4.79 10.73
N VAL A 38 14.96 5.39 11.79
CA VAL A 38 14.82 4.72 13.10
C VAL A 38 13.94 3.49 13.00
N MET A 39 12.83 3.57 12.28
CA MET A 39 11.92 2.45 12.08
C MET A 39 12.59 1.29 11.34
N LEU A 40 13.33 1.57 10.27
CA LEU A 40 14.07 0.57 9.50
C LEU A 40 15.17 -0.08 10.33
N THR A 41 15.91 0.69 11.13
CA THR A 41 16.96 0.14 12.00
C THR A 41 16.36 -0.76 13.08
N VAL A 42 15.29 -0.34 13.74
CA VAL A 42 14.55 -1.18 14.70
C VAL A 42 14.00 -2.44 14.05
N ALA A 43 13.41 -2.32 12.86
CA ALA A 43 12.88 -3.46 12.11
C ALA A 43 13.97 -4.50 11.79
N ASN A 44 15.12 -4.05 11.27
CA ASN A 44 16.25 -4.95 10.98
C ASN A 44 16.80 -5.61 12.25
N VAL A 45 16.90 -4.88 13.36
CA VAL A 45 17.33 -5.44 14.65
C VAL A 45 16.36 -6.52 15.11
N ILE A 46 15.05 -6.29 15.05
CA ILE A 46 14.03 -7.29 15.42
C ILE A 46 14.12 -8.53 14.52
N GLU A 47 14.26 -8.34 13.21
CA GLU A 47 14.35 -9.46 12.26
C GLU A 47 15.56 -10.36 12.55
N VAL A 48 16.71 -9.76 12.85
CA VAL A 48 17.94 -10.51 13.17
C VAL A 48 17.89 -11.14 14.58
N PHE A 49 17.39 -10.41 15.58
CA PHE A 49 17.48 -10.82 16.99
C PHE A 49 16.33 -11.73 17.45
N LEU A 50 15.08 -11.45 17.02
CA LEU A 50 13.91 -12.26 17.39
C LEU A 50 13.67 -13.38 16.38
N ILE A 51 13.59 -13.05 15.09
CA ILE A 51 13.19 -14.02 14.07
C ILE A 51 14.35 -14.95 13.69
N GLY A 52 15.60 -14.46 13.74
CA GLY A 52 16.80 -15.27 13.56
C GLY A 52 17.00 -16.36 14.61
N ARG A 53 16.37 -16.22 15.79
CA ARG A 53 16.49 -17.17 16.91
C ARG A 53 15.52 -18.35 16.83
N ILE A 54 14.62 -18.36 15.83
CA ILE A 54 13.61 -19.40 15.66
C ILE A 54 14.23 -20.62 14.96
N PRO A 55 14.25 -21.80 15.61
CA PRO A 55 14.89 -23.00 15.05
C PRO A 55 14.10 -23.60 13.88
N ASN A 56 12.78 -23.42 13.83
CA ASN A 56 11.94 -23.94 12.75
C ASN A 56 12.03 -23.06 11.49
N ARG A 57 12.54 -23.63 10.39
CA ARG A 57 12.74 -22.93 9.10
C ARG A 57 11.45 -22.41 8.47
N VAL A 58 10.34 -23.15 8.59
CA VAL A 58 9.04 -22.77 8.00
C VAL A 58 8.44 -21.58 8.76
N SER A 59 8.38 -21.67 10.09
CA SER A 59 7.90 -20.57 10.93
C SER A 59 8.76 -19.32 10.78
N ARG A 60 10.09 -19.46 10.68
CA ARG A 60 11.00 -18.34 10.44
C ARG A 60 10.68 -17.61 9.14
N PHE A 61 10.51 -18.35 8.04
CA PHE A 61 10.21 -17.74 6.74
C PHE A 61 8.86 -17.02 6.73
N ASN A 62 7.82 -17.64 7.31
CA ASN A 62 6.49 -17.04 7.39
C ASN A 62 6.49 -15.79 8.28
N LEU A 63 7.15 -15.83 9.44
CA LEU A 63 7.27 -14.68 10.33
C LEU A 63 8.09 -13.55 9.71
N GLN A 64 9.19 -13.84 9.01
CA GLN A 64 9.95 -12.82 8.27
C GLN A 64 9.07 -12.15 7.21
N ARG A 65 8.29 -12.92 6.45
CA ARG A 65 7.39 -12.39 5.43
C ARG A 65 6.31 -11.49 6.04
N ILE A 66 5.63 -11.94 7.08
CA ILE A 66 4.58 -11.17 7.77
C ILE A 66 5.18 -9.91 8.39
N PHE A 67 6.31 -10.03 9.11
CA PHE A 67 6.97 -8.91 9.75
C PHE A 67 7.41 -7.86 8.72
N ARG A 68 8.00 -8.28 7.61
CA ARG A 68 8.40 -7.38 6.52
C ARG A 68 7.19 -6.66 5.91
N LEU A 69 6.06 -7.35 5.74
CA LEU A 69 4.83 -6.74 5.25
C LEU A 69 4.31 -5.67 6.23
N VAL A 70 4.31 -5.96 7.53
CA VAL A 70 3.93 -5.00 8.59
C VAL A 70 4.86 -3.78 8.58
N VAL A 71 6.18 -3.99 8.47
CA VAL A 71 7.16 -2.91 8.41
C VAL A 71 6.95 -2.03 7.19
N VAL A 72 6.71 -2.62 6.02
CA VAL A 72 6.41 -1.86 4.79
C VAL A 72 5.16 -1.02 4.95
N VAL A 73 4.06 -1.59 5.47
CA VAL A 73 2.81 -0.86 5.72
C VAL A 73 3.05 0.31 6.68
N ALA A 74 3.81 0.09 7.74
CA ALA A 74 4.07 1.12 8.72
C ALA A 74 4.98 2.25 8.17
N ILE A 75 5.96 1.93 7.33
CA ILE A 75 6.78 2.94 6.62
C ILE A 75 5.92 3.78 5.68
N VAL A 76 5.02 3.14 4.93
CA VAL A 76 4.08 3.85 4.04
C VAL A 76 3.22 4.81 4.85
N PHE A 77 2.72 4.38 6.01
CA PHE A 77 1.92 5.22 6.89
C PHE A 77 2.71 6.45 7.39
N VAL A 78 3.95 6.25 7.83
CA VAL A 78 4.84 7.36 8.26
C VAL A 78 5.15 8.29 7.08
N ALA A 79 5.42 7.76 5.89
CA ALA A 79 5.68 8.56 4.70
C ALA A 79 4.48 9.44 4.34
N ILE A 80 3.27 8.90 4.36
CA ILE A 80 2.03 9.67 4.15
C ILE A 80 1.90 10.75 5.24
N SER A 81 2.14 10.41 6.50
CA SER A 81 2.06 11.38 7.61
C SER A 81 3.06 12.53 7.49
N VAL A 82 4.21 12.32 6.83
CA VAL A 82 5.25 13.33 6.64
C VAL A 82 4.96 14.20 5.41
N LEU A 83 4.46 13.57 4.33
CA LEU A 83 4.09 14.27 3.10
C LEU A 83 2.90 15.20 3.32
N PHE A 84 1.94 14.79 4.14
CA PHE A 84 0.75 15.57 4.44
C PHE A 84 0.85 16.19 5.83
N VAL A 85 1.14 17.49 5.87
CA VAL A 85 1.10 18.29 7.12
C VAL A 85 -0.30 18.27 7.76
N ASN A 86 -1.35 18.01 6.95
CA ASN A 86 -2.72 17.88 7.41
C ASN A 86 -3.26 16.46 7.10
N TRP A 87 -3.53 15.68 8.14
CA TRP A 87 -4.10 14.32 8.04
C TRP A 87 -5.45 14.30 7.32
N TYR A 88 -6.24 15.38 7.45
CA TYR A 88 -7.53 15.52 6.76
C TYR A 88 -7.33 15.52 5.24
N ALA A 89 -6.35 16.29 4.76
CA ALA A 89 -6.03 16.34 3.33
C ALA A 89 -5.57 14.96 2.81
N ALA A 90 -4.77 14.23 3.59
CA ALA A 90 -4.33 12.88 3.23
C ALA A 90 -5.52 11.92 3.06
N VAL A 91 -6.42 11.87 4.04
CA VAL A 91 -7.59 10.98 4.02
C VAL A 91 -8.53 11.34 2.87
N VAL A 92 -8.77 12.62 2.62
CA VAL A 92 -9.61 13.08 1.50
C VAL A 92 -9.00 12.69 0.17
N SER A 93 -7.69 12.91 -0.03
CA SER A 93 -7.00 12.52 -1.27
C SER A 93 -7.00 11.00 -1.50
N LEU A 94 -6.76 10.21 -0.44
CA LEU A 94 -6.84 8.74 -0.53
C LEU A 94 -8.27 8.28 -0.82
N GLY A 95 -9.28 8.92 -0.23
CA GLY A 95 -10.69 8.66 -0.51
C GLY A 95 -11.02 8.92 -1.99
N LEU A 96 -10.55 10.04 -2.55
CA LEU A 96 -10.74 10.37 -3.95
C LEU A 96 -10.08 9.35 -4.88
N ILE A 97 -8.82 8.97 -4.61
CA ILE A 97 -8.12 7.93 -5.39
C ILE A 97 -8.87 6.61 -5.32
N SER A 98 -9.36 6.22 -4.14
CA SER A 98 -10.11 4.99 -3.93
C SER A 98 -11.41 4.99 -4.73
N LEU A 99 -12.10 6.12 -4.82
CA LEU A 99 -13.31 6.29 -5.61
C LEU A 99 -13.02 6.20 -7.11
N ILE A 100 -11.95 6.83 -7.59
CA ILE A 100 -11.51 6.72 -9.00
C ILE A 100 -11.18 5.27 -9.35
N LEU A 101 -10.42 4.59 -8.49
CA LEU A 101 -10.09 3.17 -8.67
C LEU A 101 -11.35 2.30 -8.65
N GLY A 102 -12.30 2.57 -7.76
CA GLY A 102 -13.58 1.86 -7.70
C GLY A 102 -14.37 1.98 -9.01
N PHE A 103 -14.44 3.19 -9.57
CA PHE A 103 -15.07 3.40 -10.87
C PHE A 103 -14.32 2.73 -12.02
N ALA A 104 -12.99 2.81 -12.04
CA ALA A 104 -12.17 2.16 -13.06
C ALA A 104 -12.33 0.63 -13.04
N LEU A 105 -12.47 0.04 -11.85
CA LEU A 105 -12.63 -1.40 -11.66
C LEU A 105 -14.07 -1.90 -11.82
N GLN A 106 -15.04 -1.01 -12.06
CA GLN A 106 -16.46 -1.39 -12.19
C GLN A 106 -16.67 -2.45 -13.28
N MET A 107 -16.06 -2.27 -14.46
CA MET A 107 -16.20 -3.21 -15.59
C MET A 107 -15.56 -4.58 -15.30
N PRO A 108 -14.28 -4.66 -14.86
CA PRO A 108 -13.68 -5.93 -14.45
C PRO A 108 -14.45 -6.65 -13.33
N ILE A 109 -14.87 -5.92 -12.29
CA ILE A 109 -15.61 -6.50 -11.16
C ILE A 109 -16.96 -7.05 -11.63
N SER A 110 -17.68 -6.31 -12.48
CA SER A 110 -18.95 -6.78 -13.04
C SER A 110 -18.77 -8.03 -13.90
N SER A 111 -17.74 -8.08 -14.74
CA SER A 111 -17.42 -9.27 -15.56
C SER A 111 -17.12 -10.48 -14.68
N PHE A 112 -16.29 -10.28 -13.65
CA PHE A 112 -15.94 -11.33 -12.70
C PHE A 112 -17.17 -11.86 -11.96
N ILE A 113 -18.04 -10.97 -11.47
CA ILE A 113 -19.29 -11.37 -10.79
C ILE A 113 -20.23 -12.09 -11.76
N ALA A 114 -20.35 -11.62 -12.99
CA ALA A 114 -21.17 -12.28 -14.02
C ALA A 114 -20.67 -13.69 -14.30
N TRP A 115 -19.36 -13.87 -14.45
CA TRP A 115 -18.74 -15.18 -14.61
C TRP A 115 -19.03 -16.12 -13.42
N VAL A 116 -18.84 -15.64 -12.18
CA VAL A 116 -19.19 -16.41 -10.98
C VAL A 116 -20.68 -16.78 -10.96
N TYR A 117 -21.56 -15.86 -11.35
CA TYR A 117 -23.00 -16.10 -11.42
C TYR A 117 -23.35 -17.19 -12.44
N ILE A 118 -22.75 -17.15 -13.64
CA ILE A 118 -22.96 -18.15 -14.68
C ILE A 118 -22.48 -19.51 -14.19
N LEU A 119 -21.32 -19.58 -13.53
CA LEU A 119 -20.80 -20.84 -13.01
C LEU A 119 -21.68 -21.44 -11.90
N ALA A 120 -22.18 -20.60 -10.99
CA ALA A 120 -22.97 -21.05 -9.85
C ALA A 120 -24.40 -21.47 -10.22
N ARG A 121 -25.05 -20.76 -11.16
CA ARG A 121 -26.46 -20.99 -11.51
C ARG A 121 -26.67 -21.64 -12.87
N ALA A 122 -25.63 -21.74 -13.70
CA ALA A 122 -25.68 -22.26 -15.06
C ALA A 122 -26.94 -21.83 -15.86
N PRO A 123 -27.24 -20.52 -15.96
CA PRO A 123 -28.43 -20.02 -16.65
C PRO A 123 -28.43 -20.34 -18.16
N TYR A 124 -27.24 -20.51 -18.75
CA TYR A 124 -27.00 -21.03 -20.08
C TYR A 124 -25.69 -21.82 -20.07
N ARG A 125 -25.57 -22.77 -20.99
CA ARG A 125 -24.44 -23.69 -21.10
C ARG A 125 -23.73 -23.52 -22.44
N VAL A 126 -22.51 -24.05 -22.51
CA VAL A 126 -21.76 -24.14 -23.78
C VAL A 126 -22.58 -24.99 -24.76
N GLY A 127 -22.81 -24.46 -25.96
CA GLY A 127 -23.66 -25.03 -27.00
C GLY A 127 -25.08 -24.45 -27.06
N ASP A 128 -25.50 -23.64 -26.07
CA ASP A 128 -26.82 -23.02 -26.11
C ASP A 128 -26.85 -21.86 -27.11
N ARG A 129 -27.95 -21.76 -27.87
CA ARG A 129 -28.21 -20.62 -28.74
C ARG A 129 -28.93 -19.54 -27.95
N ILE A 130 -28.24 -18.43 -27.71
CA ILE A 130 -28.74 -17.35 -26.86
C ILE A 130 -28.71 -16.01 -27.60
N ARG A 131 -29.54 -15.08 -27.12
CA ARG A 131 -29.57 -13.70 -27.58
C ARG A 131 -29.35 -12.78 -26.39
N ILE A 132 -28.33 -11.94 -26.44
CA ILE A 132 -28.01 -10.94 -25.42
C ILE A 132 -28.13 -9.57 -26.08
N GLY A 133 -29.21 -8.84 -25.77
CA GLY A 133 -29.53 -7.58 -26.45
C GLY A 133 -29.67 -7.78 -27.97
N ASP A 134 -28.80 -7.14 -28.72
CA ASP A 134 -28.76 -7.21 -30.19
C ASP A 134 -27.78 -8.27 -30.73
N ALA A 135 -27.03 -8.96 -29.87
CA ALA A 135 -26.11 -10.04 -30.27
C ALA A 135 -26.80 -11.41 -30.23
N HIS A 136 -26.65 -12.21 -31.29
CA HIS A 136 -27.33 -13.50 -31.48
C HIS A 136 -26.29 -14.54 -31.90
N GLY A 137 -26.23 -15.69 -31.22
CA GLY A 137 -25.24 -16.73 -31.54
C GLY A 137 -25.26 -17.90 -30.57
N ASP A 138 -24.31 -18.81 -30.76
CA ASP A 138 -24.14 -20.00 -29.91
C ASP A 138 -23.00 -19.77 -28.92
N VAL A 139 -23.16 -20.29 -27.70
CA VAL A 139 -22.13 -20.17 -26.65
C VAL A 139 -21.00 -21.14 -26.91
N ILE A 140 -19.80 -20.64 -27.21
CA ILE A 140 -18.60 -21.46 -27.42
C ILE A 140 -17.79 -21.68 -26.13
N ASP A 141 -17.73 -20.69 -25.25
CA ASP A 141 -16.98 -20.73 -24.00
C ASP A 141 -17.47 -19.66 -23.00
N VAL A 142 -17.17 -19.84 -21.72
CA VAL A 142 -17.48 -18.89 -20.64
C VAL A 142 -16.22 -18.62 -19.81
N SER A 143 -15.49 -17.58 -20.19
CA SER A 143 -14.28 -17.08 -19.50
C SER A 143 -14.60 -15.96 -18.50
N TYR A 144 -13.67 -15.68 -17.57
CA TYR A 144 -13.80 -14.66 -16.53
C TYR A 144 -13.48 -13.23 -17.01
N LEU A 145 -12.83 -13.11 -18.17
CA LEU A 145 -12.52 -11.89 -18.93
C LEU A 145 -12.43 -12.23 -20.43
#